data_AF-A0A7K0N619-F1
#
_entry.id   AF-A0A7K0N619-F1
#
_cell.length_a   1.000
_cell.length_b   1.000
_cell.length_c   1.000
_cell.angle_alpha   90.00
_cell.angle_beta   90.00
_cell.angle_gamma   90.00
#
_symmetry.space_group_name_H-M   'P 1'
#
loop_
_entity.id
_entity.type
_entity.pdbx_description
1 polymer ?
#
loop_
_entity_poly.entity_id
_entity_poly.type
_entity_poly.pdbx_seq_one_letter_code
_entity_poly.pdbx_strand_id
1 'polypeptide(L)' 'MSGWEAAERDRVAALCEEHRIHTVECVIVDTWGIPRGKRIPVRQFLRGSGYAIANV' A
#
# COMPACT_ATOMS: atom_id res chain seq x y z
N MET A 1 6.73 7.13 15.32
CA MET A 1 5.98 6.61 14.15
C MET A 1 5.74 7.79 13.23
N SER A 2 6.54 7.95 12.19
CA SER A 2 6.31 8.95 11.15
C SER A 2 5.03 8.57 10.42
N GLY A 3 3.96 9.33 10.65
CA GLY A 3 2.76 9.22 9.85
C GLY A 3 3.10 9.53 8.38
N TRP A 4 2.42 8.86 7.47
CA TRP A 4 2.52 9.15 6.03
C TRP A 4 2.24 10.64 5.79
N GLU A 5 3.22 11.36 5.24
CA GLU A 5 3.12 12.79 4.96
C GLU A 5 1.95 13.06 4.01
N ALA A 6 1.09 14.03 4.34
CA ALA A 6 -0.14 14.28 3.59
C ALA A 6 0.13 14.60 2.11
N ALA A 7 1.17 15.39 1.84
CA ALA A 7 1.58 15.76 0.48
C ALA A 7 2.00 14.53 -0.36
N GLU A 8 2.65 13.55 0.27
CA GLU A 8 3.06 12.33 -0.41
C GLU A 8 1.85 11.44 -0.73
N ARG A 9 0.91 11.31 0.22
CA ARG A 9 -0.34 10.60 0.00
C ARG A 9 -1.14 11.17 -1.16
N ASP A 10 -1.27 12.49 -1.22
CA ASP A 10 -2.05 13.17 -2.25
C ASP A 10 -1.40 13.01 -3.63
N ARG A 11 -0.06 13.06 -3.70
CA ARG A 11 0.70 12.75 -4.92
C ARG A 11 0.43 11.32 -5.40
N VAL A 12 0.44 10.34 -4.50
CA VAL A 12 0.17 8.93 -4.86
C VAL A 12 -1.28 8.73 -5.29
N ALA A 13 -2.23 9.41 -4.66
CA ALA A 13 -3.63 9.38 -5.06
C ALA A 13 -3.81 9.91 -6.50
N ALA A 14 -3.17 11.02 -6.85
CA ALA A 14 -3.20 11.58 -8.20
C ALA A 14 -2.65 10.60 -9.25
N LEU A 15 -1.52 9.93 -8.96
CA LEU A 15 -0.95 8.92 -9.85
C LEU A 15 -1.90 7.72 -10.06
N CYS A 16 -2.60 7.29 -9.00
CA CYS A 16 -3.56 6.21 -9.12
C CYS A 16 -4.74 6.60 -10.01
N GLU A 17 -5.21 7.84 -9.92
CA GLU A 17 -6.29 8.35 -10.75
C GLU A 17 -5.86 8.50 -12.22
N GLU A 18 -4.73 9.17 -12.48
CA GLU A 18 -4.19 9.40 -13.82
C GLU A 18 -4.03 8.10 -14.60
N HIS A 19 -3.50 7.06 -13.94
CA HIS A 19 -3.23 5.78 -14.58
C HIS A 19 -4.35 4.74 -14.43
N ARG A 20 -5.49 5.12 -13.84
CA ARG A 20 -6.63 4.22 -13.55
C ARG A 20 -6.20 2.97 -12.78
N ILE A 21 -5.35 3.16 -11.77
CA ILE A 21 -4.92 2.10 -10.85
C ILE A 21 -6.05 1.86 -9.85
N HIS A 22 -6.55 0.63 -9.82
CA HIS A 22 -7.64 0.25 -8.91
C HIS A 22 -7.17 -0.55 -7.70
N THR A 23 -6.00 -1.18 -7.81
CA THR A 23 -5.39 -2.01 -6.77
C THR A 23 -3.90 -1.79 -6.72
N VAL A 24 -3.33 -1.90 -5.52
CA VAL A 24 -1.88 -1.87 -5.29
C VAL A 24 -1.43 -3.20 -4.70
N GLU A 25 -0.19 -3.58 -5.00
CA GLU A 25 0.46 -4.74 -4.39
C GLU A 25 1.40 -4.26 -3.30
N CYS A 26 1.03 -4.50 -2.04
CA CYS A 26 1.88 -4.20 -0.91
C CYS A 26 2.76 -5.41 -0.63
N VAL A 27 4.08 -5.23 -0.67
CA VAL A 27 5.07 -6.29 -0.49
C VAL A 27 5.94 -5.98 0.73
N ILE A 28 6.16 -6.99 1.56
CA ILE A 28 7.03 -7.01 2.71
C ILE A 28 7.94 -8.23 2.55
N VAL A 29 9.24 -8.03 2.68
CA VAL A 29 10.20 -9.14 2.63
C VAL A 29 10.23 -9.81 4.00
N ASP A 30 10.04 -11.13 4.03
CA ASP A 30 10.11 -11.90 5.28
C ASP A 30 11.55 -12.13 5.74
N THR A 31 11.72 -12.79 6.89
CA THR A 31 13.03 -13.06 7.49
C THR A 31 13.92 -13.98 6.65
N TRP A 32 13.37 -14.69 5.67
CA TRP A 32 14.11 -15.54 4.73
C TRP A 32 14.42 -14.83 3.41
N GLY A 33 14.10 -13.54 3.29
CA GLY A 33 14.31 -12.78 2.06
C GLY A 33 13.21 -13.01 1.01
N ILE A 34 12.11 -13.68 1.36
CA ILE A 34 11.03 -13.99 0.40
C ILE A 34 10.03 -12.83 0.38
N PRO A 35 9.70 -12.26 -0.79
CA PRO A 35 8.69 -11.23 -0.90
C PRO A 35 7.30 -11.81 -0.59
N ARG A 36 6.65 -11.29 0.45
CA ARG A 36 5.27 -11.62 0.85
C ARG A 36 4.40 -10.39 0.64
N GLY A 37 3.23 -10.56 0.05
CA GLY A 37 2.40 -9.41 -0.21
C GLY A 37 0.93 -9.73 -0.35
N LYS A 38 0.14 -8.67 -0.35
CA LYS A 38 -1.30 -8.74 -0.63
C LYS A 38 -1.68 -7.59 -1.53
N ARG A 39 -2.49 -7.92 -2.55
CA ARG A 39 -3.14 -6.92 -3.39
C ARG A 39 -4.35 -6.35 -2.65
N ILE A 40 -4.42 -5.03 -2.54
CA ILE A 40 -5.53 -4.33 -1.89
C ILE A 40 -6.08 -3.21 -2.79
N PRO A 41 -7.36 -2.83 -2.64
CA PRO A 41 -7.91 -1.68 -3.37
C PRO A 41 -7.17 -0.39 -3.01
N VAL A 42 -7.00 0.51 -3.99
CA VAL A 42 -6.36 1.84 -3.78
C VAL A 42 -7.05 2.61 -2.64
N ARG A 43 -8.38 2.55 -2.54
CA ARG A 43 -9.13 3.20 -1.45
C ARG A 43 -8.70 2.71 -0.06
N GLN A 44 -8.42 1.41 0.08
CA GLN A 44 -7.93 0.85 1.34
C GLN A 44 -6.48 1.27 1.59
N PHE A 45 -5.64 1.23 0.56
CA PHE A 45 -4.24 1.64 0.65
C PHE A 45 -4.08 3.11 1.09
N LEU A 46 -4.83 4.03 0.46
CA LEU A 46 -4.79 5.46 0.77
C LEU A 46 -5.28 5.78 2.19
N ARG A 47 -6.03 4.88 2.84
CA ARG A 47 -6.40 5.01 4.26
C ARG A 47 -5.20 4.82 5.20
N GLY A 48 -4.12 4.19 4.73
CA GLY A 48 -2.90 3.96 5.51
C GLY A 48 -3.08 3.01 6.70
N SER A 49 -4.15 2.20 6.71
CA SER A 49 -4.46 1.28 7.81
C SER A 49 -5.22 0.05 7.32
N GLY A 50 -5.29 -1.00 8.15
CA GLY A 50 -6.05 -2.21 7.82
C GLY A 50 -5.36 -3.14 6.80
N TYR A 51 -4.05 -2.99 6.62
CA TYR A 51 -3.23 -4.00 5.96
C TYR A 51 -2.77 -5.02 7.00
N ALA A 52 -3.08 -6.29 6.78
CA ALA A 52 -2.59 -7.41 7.57
C ALA A 52 -2.27 -8.57 6.61
N ILE A 53 -1.08 -9.14 6.76
CA ILE A 53 -0.75 -10.44 6.17
C ILE A 53 -1.17 -11.49 7.20
N ALA A 54 -2.00 -12.45 6.80
CA ALA A 54 -2.36 -13.55 7.68
C ALA A 54 -1.18 -14.51 7.83
N ASN A 55 -0.94 -15.03 9.03
CA ASN A 55 0.09 -16.03 9.33
C ASN A 55 1.55 -15.61 9.02
N VAL A 56 1.88 -14.31 9.12
CA VAL A 56 3.27 -13.87 9.37
C VAL A 56 3.55 -13.79 10.86
#